data_AF-N6Y7K5-F1
#
_entry.id   AF-N6Y7K5-F1
#
_cell.length_a   1.000
_cell.length_b   1.000
_cell.length_c   1.000
_cell.angle_alpha   90.00
_cell.angle_beta   90.00
_cell.angle_gamma   90.00
#
_symmetry.space_group_name_H-M   'P 1'
#
loop_
_entity.id
_entity.type
_entity.pdbx_description
1 polymer ?
#
loop_
_entity_poly.entity_id
_entity_poly.type
_entity_poly.pdbx_seq_one_letter_code
_entity_poly.pdbx_strand_id
1 'polypeptide(L)' 'MPVQVAPAVEAPMIRLEVQRGNARVKLEWPVQAADACGAWLREWLA' A
#
# COMPACT_ATOMS: atom_id res chain seq x y z
N MET A 1 -4.64 32.64 13.69
CA MET A 1 -3.66 31.68 14.27
C MET A 1 -3.07 30.88 13.11
N PRO A 2 -1.74 30.82 12.90
CA PRO A 2 -1.18 29.95 11.87
C PRO A 2 -1.33 28.49 12.31
N VAL A 3 -1.87 27.63 11.45
CA VAL A 3 -1.98 26.20 11.72
C VAL A 3 -0.57 25.61 11.61
N GLN A 4 -0.03 25.09 12.71
CA GLN A 4 1.18 24.29 12.68
C GLN A 4 0.80 22.91 12.14
N VAL A 5 1.22 22.61 10.91
CA VAL A 5 1.11 21.26 10.36
C VAL A 5 2.13 20.41 11.11
N ALA A 6 1.66 19.56 12.03
CA ALA A 6 2.52 18.58 12.67
C ALA A 6 3.16 17.69 11.59
N PRO A 7 4.46 17.35 11.69
CA PRO A 7 5.09 16.48 10.72
C PRO A 7 4.30 15.17 10.66
N ALA A 8 3.80 14.83 9.48
CA ALA A 8 3.14 13.56 9.26
C ALA A 8 4.18 12.46 9.55
N VAL A 9 3.95 11.67 10.61
CA VAL A 9 4.75 10.48 10.87
C VAL A 9 4.59 9.59 9.65
N GLU A 10 5.67 9.34 8.93
CA GLU A 10 5.66 8.41 7.79
C GLU A 10 5.28 7.02 8.33
N ALA A 11 4.02 6.66 8.14
CA ALA A 11 3.53 5.34 8.51
C ALA A 11 4.32 4.29 7.70
N PRO A 12 4.73 3.17 8.31
CA PRO A 12 5.46 2.14 7.59
C PRO A 12 4.60 1.61 6.43
N MET A 13 5.20 1.58 5.24
CA MET A 13 4.55 1.19 3.99
C MET A 13 5.09 -0.15 3.50
N ILE A 14 4.18 -1.00 3.05
CA ILE A 14 4.41 -2.21 2.27
C ILE A 14 4.58 -1.78 0.81
N ARG A 15 5.71 -2.15 0.19
CA ARG A 15 5.97 -1.90 -1.23
C ARG A 15 6.07 -3.24 -1.95
N LEU A 16 5.16 -3.48 -2.89
CA LEU A 16 5.07 -4.75 -3.60
C LEU A 16 4.97 -4.46 -5.09
N GLU A 17 5.60 -5.32 -5.89
CA GLU A 17 5.41 -5.34 -7.33
C GLU A 17 4.80 -6.69 -7.70
N VAL A 18 3.65 -6.66 -8.37
CA VAL A 18 2.90 -7.85 -8.72
C VAL A 18 2.77 -7.93 -10.24
N GLN A 19 2.90 -9.13 -10.81
CA GLN A 19 2.80 -9.36 -12.24
C GLN A 19 1.73 -10.42 -12.54
N ARG A 20 0.80 -10.11 -13.44
CA ARG A 20 -0.27 -11.00 -13.93
C ARG A 20 -0.26 -11.00 -15.44
N GLY A 21 0.20 -12.10 -16.03
CA GLY A 21 0.49 -12.16 -17.46
C GLY A 21 1.50 -11.08 -17.86
N ASN A 22 1.08 -10.19 -18.76
CA ASN A 22 1.88 -9.03 -19.19
C ASN A 22 1.64 -7.75 -18.38
N ALA A 23 0.70 -7.73 -17.43
CA ALA A 23 0.45 -6.58 -16.57
C ALA A 23 1.39 -6.62 -15.36
N ARG A 24 2.07 -5.51 -15.07
CA ARG A 24 2.92 -5.33 -13.88
C ARG A 24 2.45 -4.10 -13.12
N VAL A 25 2.22 -4.27 -11.82
CA VAL A 25 1.63 -3.25 -10.95
C VAL A 25 2.51 -3.08 -9.73
N LYS A 26 2.91 -1.83 -9.46
CA LYS A 26 3.55 -1.45 -8.19
C LYS A 26 2.49 -0.88 -7.27
N LEU A 27 2.39 -1.43 -6.06
CA LEU A 27 1.54 -0.88 -5.01
C LEU A 27 2.38 -0.46 -3.81
N GLU A 28 1.97 0.65 -3.23
CA GLU A 28 2.35 1.06 -1.89
C GLU A 28 1.11 0.99 -1.01
N TRP A 29 1.21 0.23 0.07
CA TRP A 29 0.11 -0.03 0.98
C TRP A 29 0.55 0.24 2.42
N PRO A 30 -0.22 0.94 3.26
CA PRO A 30 0.14 1.08 4.67
C PRO A 30 0.17 -0.27 5.38
N VAL A 31 1.19 -0.51 6.21
CA VAL A 31 1.31 -1.74 7.05
C VAL A 31 0.08 -1.94 7.95
N GLN A 32 -0.54 -0.84 8.36
CA GLN A 32 -1.79 -0.81 9.14
C GLN A 32 -2.93 -1.62 8.50
N ALA A 33 -2.91 -1.74 7.17
CA ALA A 33 -3.94 -2.39 6.37
C ALA A 33 -3.38 -3.62 5.63
N ALA A 34 -2.40 -4.31 6.24
CA ALA A 34 -1.77 -5.51 5.68
C ALA A 34 -2.79 -6.61 5.35
N ASP A 35 -3.82 -6.80 6.17
CA ASP A 35 -4.89 -7.76 5.91
C ASP A 35 -5.65 -7.46 4.61
N ALA A 36 -6.00 -6.19 4.40
CA ALA A 36 -6.66 -5.74 3.17
C ALA A 36 -5.73 -5.87 1.95
N CYS A 37 -4.43 -5.57 2.12
CA CYS A 37 -3.43 -5.80 1.08
C CYS A 37 -3.36 -7.27 0.68
N GLY A 38 -3.39 -8.18 1.66
CA GLY A 38 -3.36 -9.62 1.43
C GLY A 38 -4.64 -10.15 0.81
N ALA A 39 -5.81 -9.58 1.11
CA ALA A 39 -7.07 -9.93 0.47
C ALA A 39 -7.08 -9.51 -1.00
N TRP A 40 -6.74 -8.24 -1.28
CA TRP A 40 -6.63 -7.71 -2.64
C TRP A 40 -5.63 -8.50 -3.49
N LEU A 41 -4.46 -8.81 -2.94
CA LEU A 41 -3.43 -9.57 -3.65
C LEU A 41 -3.92 -10.98 -4.04
N ARG A 42 -4.65 -11.65 -3.15
CA ARG A 42 -5.21 -12.98 -3.42
C ARG A 42 -6.29 -12.93 -4.50
N GLU A 43 -7.20 -11.96 -4.42
CA GLU A 43 -8.24 -11.75 -5.44
C GLU A 43 -7.64 -11.43 -6.81
N TRP A 44 -6.58 -10.64 -6.84
CA TRP A 44 -5.91 -10.24 -8.08
C TRP A 44 -5.08 -11.37 -8.71
N LEU A 45 -4.48 -12.23 -7.89
CA LEU A 45 -3.69 -13.39 -8.32
C LEU A 45 -4.56 -14.60 -8.69
N ALA A 46 -5.83 -14.62 -8.30
CA ALA A 46 -6.80 -15.61 -8.78
C ALA A 46 -7.06 -15.51 -10.30
#